data_AF-A0A4U9DI22-F1
#
_entry.id   AF-A0A4U9DI22-F1
#
_cell.length_a   1.000
_cell.length_b   1.000
_cell.length_c   1.000
_cell.angle_alpha   90.00
_cell.angle_beta   90.00
_cell.angle_gamma   90.00
#
_symmetry.space_group_name_H-M   'P 1'
#
loop_
_entity.id
_entity.type
_entity.pdbx_description
1 polymer ?
#
loop_
_entity_poly.entity_id
_entity_poly.type
_entity_poly.pdbx_seq_one_letter_code
_entity_poly.pdbx_strand_id
1 'polypeptide(L)'
;MSARAKTRARLRLPERRLAAPAAPHSLSPLPGDRIGERVYSPLSCFLPVMPMSKWNIASFSKEDQDKVSVDKAAAAVAWQERMNKPVVSELAAREQPEHLREYFQERLRIHRLNSQQLPRANAPEYQKPEEG
;
A
#
# COMPACT_ATOMS: atom_id res chain seq x y z
N MET A 1 -15.87 4.57 55.13
CA MET A 1 -16.35 5.32 53.94
C MET A 1 -15.34 6.40 53.62
N SER A 2 -14.58 6.29 52.53
CA SER A 2 -13.74 7.41 52.06
C SER A 2 -13.41 7.24 50.58
N ALA A 3 -14.21 7.89 49.73
CA ALA A 3 -13.99 7.95 48.28
C ALA A 3 -13.01 9.08 47.95
N ARG A 4 -11.81 8.75 47.46
CA ARG A 4 -10.89 9.73 46.87
C ARG A 4 -11.26 9.93 45.40
N ALA A 5 -11.97 11.02 45.12
CA ALA A 5 -12.19 11.49 43.75
C ALA A 5 -10.85 11.93 43.14
N LYS A 6 -10.42 11.25 42.07
CA LYS A 6 -9.28 11.69 41.23
C LYS A 6 -9.81 12.67 40.19
N THR A 7 -9.66 13.96 40.48
CA THR A 7 -9.93 15.04 39.53
C THR A 7 -8.92 14.95 38.38
N ARG A 8 -9.38 14.59 37.18
CA ARG A 8 -8.55 14.50 35.98
C ARG A 8 -8.36 15.91 35.41
N ALA A 9 -7.17 16.47 35.58
CA ALA A 9 -6.80 17.75 34.97
C ALA A 9 -6.91 17.64 33.43
N ARG A 10 -7.80 18.43 32.82
CA ARG A 10 -7.85 18.60 31.36
C ARG A 10 -6.64 19.42 30.93
N LEU A 11 -5.64 18.76 30.35
CA LEU A 11 -4.58 19.43 29.60
C LEU A 11 -5.23 20.13 28.39
N ARG A 12 -5.23 21.47 28.37
CA ARG A 12 -5.56 22.25 27.18
C ARG A 12 -4.39 22.12 26.21
N LEU A 13 -4.62 21.49 25.06
CA LEU A 13 -3.69 21.53 23.94
C LEU A 13 -3.63 22.99 23.41
N PRO A 14 -2.45 23.55 23.14
CA PRO A 14 -2.36 24.85 22.50
C PRO A 14 -2.83 24.73 21.04
N GLU A 15 -3.82 25.56 20.68
CA GLU A 15 -4.24 25.81 19.31
C GLU A 15 -3.02 26.16 18.45
N ARG A 16 -2.63 25.25 17.55
CA ARG A 16 -1.68 25.57 16.47
C ARG A 16 -2.37 26.57 15.56
N ARG A 17 -2.05 27.86 15.72
CA ARG A 17 -2.37 28.89 14.72
C ARG A 17 -1.80 28.43 13.38
N LEU A 18 -2.68 28.03 12.47
CA LEU A 18 -2.34 27.82 11.07
C LEU A 18 -1.84 29.17 10.54
N ALA A 19 -0.55 29.26 10.24
CA ALA A 19 0.01 30.42 9.55
C ALA A 19 -0.67 30.50 8.17
N ALA A 20 -1.28 31.66 7.88
CA ALA A 20 -1.85 31.94 6.59
C ALA A 20 -0.76 31.85 5.49
N PRO A 21 -1.06 31.33 4.29
CA PRO A 21 -0.09 31.28 3.22
C PRO A 21 0.31 32.71 2.82
N ALA A 22 1.62 32.97 2.80
CA ALA A 22 2.17 34.20 2.27
C ALA A 22 1.72 34.38 0.81
N ALA A 23 1.25 35.59 0.50
CA ALA A 23 0.84 35.98 -0.85
C ALA A 23 1.98 35.72 -1.85
N PRO A 24 1.70 35.22 -3.07
CA PRO A 24 2.74 35.01 -4.06
C PRO A 24 3.34 36.35 -4.46
N HIS A 25 4.67 36.42 -4.38
CA HIS A 25 5.48 37.53 -4.85
C HIS A 25 5.08 37.93 -6.27
N SER A 26 4.77 39.21 -6.44
CA SER A 26 4.49 39.83 -7.74
C SER A 26 5.73 39.73 -8.63
N LEU A 27 5.75 38.81 -9.59
CA LEU A 27 6.67 38.90 -10.71
C LEU A 27 6.15 39.96 -11.68
N SER A 28 6.89 41.05 -11.83
CA SER A 28 6.66 42.04 -12.89
C SER A 28 6.89 41.40 -14.27
N PRO A 29 6.06 41.68 -15.29
CA PRO A 29 6.25 41.13 -16.63
C PRO A 29 7.44 41.80 -17.34
N LEU A 30 8.34 41.00 -17.91
CA LEU A 30 9.38 41.49 -18.82
C LEU A 30 8.78 41.75 -20.22
N PRO A 31 9.22 42.80 -20.93
CA PRO A 31 8.62 43.18 -22.20
C PRO A 31 9.22 42.37 -23.36
N GLY A 32 8.35 41.95 -24.27
CA GLY A 32 8.70 41.51 -25.62
C GLY A 32 8.94 40.01 -25.76
N ASP A 33 7.94 39.29 -26.27
CA ASP A 33 7.97 38.87 -27.67
C ASP A 33 6.62 38.32 -28.11
N ARG A 34 6.13 38.88 -29.22
CA ARG A 34 5.02 38.34 -30.01
C ARG A 34 5.53 37.09 -30.70
N ILE A 35 4.77 36.00 -30.69
CA ILE A 35 4.52 35.09 -31.82
C ILE A 35 3.60 33.95 -31.33
N GLY A 36 2.48 33.75 -32.03
CA GLY A 36 1.76 32.48 -32.06
C GLY A 36 0.43 32.47 -31.33
N GLU A 37 -0.63 32.94 -31.99
CA GLU A 37 -2.01 32.50 -31.71
C GLU A 37 -2.09 30.98 -31.94
N ARG A 38 -1.78 30.21 -30.90
CA ARG A 38 -2.16 28.80 -30.85
C ARG A 38 -3.48 28.74 -30.12
N VAL A 39 -4.57 28.74 -30.89
CA VAL A 39 -5.91 28.44 -30.42
C VAL A 39 -5.86 27.11 -29.67
N TYR A 40 -5.79 27.15 -28.34
CA TYR A 40 -6.06 25.98 -27.52
C TYR A 40 -7.57 25.78 -27.54
N SER A 41 -8.03 24.86 -28.37
CA SER A 41 -9.39 24.32 -28.30
C SER A 41 -9.58 23.70 -26.91
N PRO A 42 -10.49 24.22 -26.05
CA PRO A 42 -10.60 23.78 -24.67
C PRO A 42 -11.38 22.46 -24.51
N LEU A 43 -11.72 21.76 -25.60
CA LEU A 43 -12.72 20.69 -25.58
C LEU A 43 -12.19 19.26 -25.86
N SER A 44 -10.89 18.99 -25.76
CA SER A 44 -10.34 17.66 -26.09
C SER A 44 -9.70 16.88 -24.92
N CYS A 45 -10.05 17.19 -23.67
CA CYS A 45 -9.46 16.48 -22.50
C CYS A 45 -10.49 16.02 -21.45
N PHE A 46 -11.72 15.70 -21.85
CA PHE A 46 -12.55 14.83 -21.03
C PHE A 46 -12.11 13.37 -21.24
N LEU A 47 -10.94 13.02 -20.70
CA LEU A 47 -10.65 11.62 -20.44
C LEU A 47 -11.66 11.14 -19.39
N PRO A 48 -12.48 10.12 -19.67
CA PRO A 48 -13.38 9.59 -18.67
C PRO A 48 -12.52 9.08 -17.50
N VAL A 49 -12.73 9.66 -16.32
CA VAL A 49 -12.21 9.11 -15.06
C VAL A 49 -12.83 7.73 -14.93
N MET A 50 -12.09 6.70 -15.36
CA MET A 50 -12.46 5.31 -15.11
C MET A 50 -12.54 5.16 -13.58
N PRO A 51 -13.72 4.79 -13.03
CA PRO A 51 -13.87 4.74 -11.59
C PRO A 51 -12.92 3.67 -11.04
N MET A 52 -11.93 4.10 -10.26
CA MET A 52 -10.96 3.21 -9.60
C MET A 52 -11.60 2.29 -8.56
N SER A 53 -12.92 2.37 -8.36
CA SER A 53 -13.68 1.57 -7.40
C SER A 53 -13.64 0.07 -7.71
N LYS A 54 -13.43 -0.34 -8.96
CA LYS A 54 -13.35 -1.76 -9.35
C LYS A 54 -12.21 -2.52 -8.65
N TRP A 55 -11.12 -1.85 -8.30
CA TRP A 55 -9.92 -2.47 -7.71
C TRP A 55 -9.88 -2.39 -6.18
N ASN A 56 -10.89 -1.79 -5.55
CA ASN A 56 -10.92 -1.66 -4.11
C ASN A 56 -11.32 -2.99 -3.45
N ILE A 57 -10.36 -3.72 -2.88
CA ILE A 57 -10.59 -5.00 -2.19
C ILE A 57 -11.64 -4.88 -1.07
N ALA A 58 -11.72 -3.73 -0.39
CA ALA A 58 -12.70 -3.51 0.67
C ALA A 58 -14.16 -3.44 0.16
N SER A 59 -14.35 -3.28 -1.15
CA SER A 59 -15.67 -3.30 -1.79
C SER A 59 -16.15 -4.72 -2.16
N PHE A 60 -15.29 -5.73 -2.07
CA PHE A 60 -15.64 -7.11 -2.37
C PHE A 60 -16.42 -7.78 -1.23
N SER A 61 -17.02 -8.93 -1.54
CA SER A 61 -17.66 -9.79 -0.54
C SER A 61 -16.65 -10.21 0.53
N LYS A 62 -17.14 -10.57 1.72
CA LYS A 62 -16.26 -11.00 2.82
C LYS A 62 -15.47 -12.25 2.46
N GLU A 63 -16.10 -13.19 1.75
CA GLU A 63 -15.48 -14.42 1.26
C GLU A 63 -14.32 -14.15 0.29
N ASP A 64 -14.47 -13.18 -0.62
CA ASP A 64 -13.41 -12.81 -1.56
C ASP A 64 -12.28 -12.05 -0.88
N GLN A 65 -12.59 -11.20 0.10
CA GLN A 65 -11.59 -10.57 0.95
C GLN A 65 -10.77 -11.62 1.73
N ASP A 66 -11.44 -12.64 2.27
CA ASP A 66 -10.79 -13.71 3.03
C ASP A 66 -9.92 -14.59 2.10
N LYS A 67 -10.35 -14.88 0.87
CA LYS A 67 -9.50 -15.52 -0.15
C LYS A 67 -8.25 -14.71 -0.46
N VAL A 68 -8.36 -13.38 -0.61
CA VAL A 68 -7.20 -12.51 -0.83
C VAL A 68 -6.24 -12.55 0.37
N SER A 69 -6.78 -12.58 1.59
CA SER A 69 -5.97 -12.73 2.81
C SER A 69 -5.19 -14.05 2.82
N VAL A 70 -5.87 -15.16 2.48
CA VAL A 70 -5.27 -16.50 2.42
C VAL A 70 -4.22 -16.60 1.30
N ASP A 71 -4.49 -16.03 0.11
CA ASP A 71 -3.53 -15.99 -1.00
C ASP A 71 -2.27 -15.21 -0.62
N LYS A 72 -2.44 -14.09 0.12
CA LYS A 72 -1.31 -13.33 0.66
C LYS A 72 -0.46 -14.15 1.62
N ALA A 73 -1.09 -14.95 2.50
CA ALA A 73 -0.37 -15.85 3.39
C ALA A 73 0.40 -16.94 2.60
N ALA A 74 -0.23 -17.52 1.57
CA ALA A 74 0.41 -18.52 0.71
C ALA A 74 1.62 -17.93 -0.05
N ALA A 75 1.49 -16.73 -0.58
CA ALA A 75 2.59 -16.01 -1.23
C ALA A 75 3.74 -15.71 -0.27
N ALA A 76 3.43 -15.35 0.98
CA ALA A 76 4.43 -15.10 2.01
C ALA A 76 5.24 -16.37 2.34
N VAL A 77 4.57 -17.52 2.50
CA VAL A 77 5.23 -18.81 2.74
C VAL A 77 6.16 -19.17 1.58
N ALA A 78 5.68 -19.10 0.34
CA ALA A 78 6.52 -19.38 -0.83
C ALA A 78 7.73 -18.45 -0.93
N TRP A 79 7.56 -17.17 -0.58
CA TRP A 79 8.65 -16.21 -0.51
C TRP A 79 9.67 -16.58 0.58
N GLN A 80 9.21 -16.96 1.78
CA GLN A 80 10.09 -17.38 2.87
C GLN A 80 10.91 -18.61 2.49
N GLU A 81 10.27 -19.61 1.87
CA GLU A 81 10.95 -20.80 1.32
C GLU A 81 12.03 -20.40 0.30
N ARG A 82 11.72 -19.48 -0.62
CA ARG A 82 12.68 -18.96 -1.61
C ARG A 82 13.86 -18.22 -0.98
N MET A 83 13.62 -17.53 0.13
CA MET A 83 14.58 -16.68 0.83
C MET A 83 15.42 -17.42 1.88
N ASN A 84 15.34 -18.74 1.94
CA ASN A 84 15.99 -19.55 2.99
C ASN A 84 15.61 -19.09 4.41
N LYS A 85 14.41 -18.55 4.60
CA LYS A 85 13.87 -18.19 5.92
C LYS A 85 13.15 -19.41 6.51
N PRO A 86 13.25 -19.65 7.83
CA PRO A 86 12.57 -20.77 8.46
C PRO A 86 11.05 -20.58 8.36
N VAL A 87 10.36 -21.51 7.70
CA VAL A 87 8.90 -21.52 7.60
C VAL A 87 8.38 -22.96 7.65
N VAL A 88 7.30 -23.18 8.38
CA VAL A 88 6.59 -24.47 8.43
C VAL A 88 5.25 -24.31 7.74
N SER A 89 5.18 -24.72 6.47
CA SER A 89 3.99 -24.55 5.63
C SER A 89 2.75 -25.26 6.18
N GLU A 90 2.92 -26.37 6.91
CA GLU A 90 1.82 -27.09 7.56
C GLU A 90 1.20 -26.28 8.72
N LEU A 91 2.02 -25.60 9.52
CA LEU A 91 1.52 -24.73 10.59
C LEU A 91 0.75 -23.54 10.00
N ALA A 92 1.29 -22.93 8.96
CA ALA A 92 0.62 -21.84 8.25
C ALA A 92 -0.75 -22.27 7.68
N ALA A 93 -0.86 -23.51 7.16
CA ALA A 93 -2.14 -24.05 6.70
C ALA A 93 -3.13 -24.29 7.85
N ARG A 94 -2.67 -24.69 9.04
CA ARG A 94 -3.53 -24.88 10.22
C ARG A 94 -4.05 -23.56 10.79
N GLU A 95 -3.28 -22.49 10.69
CA GLU A 95 -3.71 -21.14 11.08
C GLU A 95 -4.81 -20.58 10.17
N GLN A 96 -4.91 -21.05 8.92
CA GLN A 96 -5.98 -20.62 8.02
C GLN A 96 -7.33 -21.28 8.37
N PRO A 97 -8.46 -20.58 8.08
CA PRO A 97 -9.80 -21.12 8.26
C PRO A 97 -9.97 -22.45 7.52
N GLU A 98 -10.64 -23.43 8.14
CA GLU A 98 -10.78 -24.81 7.63
C GLU A 98 -11.25 -24.85 6.17
N HIS A 99 -12.27 -24.07 5.85
CA HIS A 99 -12.90 -24.03 4.52
C HIS A 99 -12.03 -23.36 3.44
N LEU A 100 -10.95 -22.65 3.81
CA LEU A 100 -9.98 -22.05 2.88
C LEU A 100 -8.64 -22.76 2.86
N ARG A 101 -8.45 -23.84 3.64
CA ARG A 101 -7.18 -24.59 3.65
C ARG A 101 -6.86 -25.22 2.30
N GLU A 102 -7.88 -25.74 1.61
CA GLU A 102 -7.72 -26.28 0.25
C GLU A 102 -7.28 -25.18 -0.73
N TYR A 103 -7.91 -24.01 -0.64
CA TYR A 103 -7.54 -22.84 -1.44
C TYR A 103 -6.09 -22.41 -1.15
N PHE A 104 -5.68 -22.37 0.12
CA PHE A 104 -4.30 -22.07 0.51
C PHE A 104 -3.28 -23.03 -0.12
N GLN A 105 -3.54 -24.34 -0.07
CA GLN A 105 -2.63 -25.35 -0.63
C GLN A 105 -2.47 -25.21 -2.14
N GLU A 106 -3.58 -24.96 -2.85
CA GLU A 106 -3.56 -24.74 -4.29
C GLU A 106 -2.76 -23.48 -4.64
N ARG A 107 -3.02 -22.37 -3.94
CA ARG A 107 -2.28 -21.12 -4.14
C ARG A 107 -0.80 -21.25 -3.79
N LEU A 108 -0.46 -21.99 -2.74
CA LEU A 108 0.93 -22.25 -2.36
C LEU A 108 1.68 -23.02 -3.47
N ARG A 109 1.05 -24.02 -4.09
CA ARG A 109 1.63 -24.72 -5.26
C ARG A 109 1.94 -23.75 -6.39
N ILE A 110 1.00 -22.89 -6.74
CA ILE A 110 1.17 -21.88 -7.80
C ILE A 110 2.32 -20.93 -7.46
N HIS A 111 2.37 -20.42 -6.23
CA HIS A 111 3.43 -19.48 -5.82
C HIS A 111 4.82 -20.13 -5.76
N ARG A 112 4.91 -21.42 -5.43
CA ARG A 112 6.17 -22.18 -5.52
C ARG A 112 6.68 -22.27 -6.96
N LEU A 113 5.79 -22.46 -7.94
CA LEU A 113 6.14 -22.42 -9.36
C LEU A 113 6.60 -21.02 -9.77
N ASN A 114 5.84 -19.98 -9.42
CA ASN A 114 6.20 -18.59 -9.72
C ASN A 114 7.53 -18.19 -9.09
N SER A 115 7.83 -18.70 -7.89
CA SER A 115 9.08 -18.43 -7.17
C SER A 115 10.33 -18.93 -7.90
N GLN A 116 10.21 -19.85 -8.86
CA GLN A 116 11.32 -20.31 -9.69
C GLN A 116 11.81 -19.22 -10.65
N GLN A 117 10.93 -18.29 -11.03
CA GLN A 117 11.23 -17.20 -11.96
C GLN A 117 11.86 -15.98 -11.27
N LEU A 118 11.92 -15.98 -9.93
CA LEU A 118 12.39 -14.85 -9.15
C LEU A 118 13.80 -15.11 -8.57
N PRO A 119 14.62 -14.08 -8.37
CA PRO A 119 15.97 -14.22 -7.82
C PRO A 119 15.98 -14.92 -6.45
N ARG A 120 17.00 -15.71 -6.12
CA ARG A 120 17.10 -16.39 -4.81
C ARG A 120 17.69 -15.46 -3.75
N ALA A 121 17.70 -15.88 -2.49
CA ALA A 121 18.25 -15.11 -1.36
C ALA A 121 19.67 -14.58 -1.60
N ASN A 122 20.50 -15.34 -2.31
CA ASN A 122 21.91 -15.03 -2.54
C ASN A 122 22.14 -14.17 -3.80
N ALA A 123 21.08 -13.79 -4.50
CA ALA A 123 21.19 -13.03 -5.74
C ALA A 123 21.71 -11.61 -5.46
N PRO A 124 22.52 -11.03 -6.36
CA PRO A 124 23.12 -9.71 -6.17
C PRO A 124 22.05 -8.61 -5.97
N GLU A 125 20.85 -8.78 -6.51
CA GLU A 125 19.73 -7.84 -6.35
C GLU A 125 19.30 -7.63 -4.89
N TYR A 126 19.57 -8.58 -3.99
CA TYR A 126 19.22 -8.49 -2.58
C TYR A 126 20.42 -8.19 -1.67
N GLN A 127 21.63 -8.07 -2.23
CA GLN A 127 22.81 -7.64 -1.50
C GLN A 127 22.71 -6.13 -1.28
N LYS A 128 22.78 -5.68 -0.03
CA LYS A 128 22.88 -4.24 0.25
C LYS A 128 24.29 -3.80 -0.08
N PRO A 129 24.51 -2.67 -0.77
CA PRO A 129 25.84 -2.09 -0.83
C PRO A 129 26.25 -1.76 0.61
N GLU A 130 27.43 -2.23 1.00
CA GLU A 130 28.03 -1.90 2.28
C GLU A 130 28.25 -0.37 2.29
N GLU A 131 27.40 0.39 2.98
CA GLU A 131 27.64 1.82 3.21
C GLU A 131 28.82 1.92 4.20
N GLY A 132 30.01 2.23 3.66
CA GLY A 132 31.24 2.50 4.41
C GLY A 132 31.35 3.94 4.87
#